data_AF-A0A955N0I0-F1
#
_entry.id   AF-A0A955N0I0-F1
#
_cell.length_a   1.000
_cell.length_b   1.000
_cell.length_c   1.000
_cell.angle_alpha   90.00
_cell.angle_beta   90.00
_cell.angle_gamma   90.00
#
_symmetry.space_group_name_H-M   'P 1'
#
loop_
_entity.id
_entity.type
_entity.pdbx_description
1 polymer ?
#
loop_
_entity_poly.entity_id
_entity_poly.type
_entity_poly.pdbx_seq_one_letter_code
_entity_poly.pdbx_strand_id
1 'polypeptide(L)'
;TVPAPGPEELLAGVLPTLLPLPRWEISQPGDIFRAFERGGKINRLFVTDPVGNPNPFEEPGKPDNRLGDRGLGTQLNISVPVLNIHKTRLNDPFLHFPGTNDHPGDYRHSGCTACHVVYANDRSYIGSGPYAEFGNSGHSYSNDPTIPKGESGHPIKHQFTNSIPNSQCMTCHHHQPNSFVNTYLGFQMWDYETDGKPFYPEFTRDPTEIEKWLVAQHNPEGAAARGKWKSKDFLKTAANINPELKHTQMADYHGHGWMFRGAFKKDRKGNLLDKDGNIVPFDDPNKFDGVYKLAGDGSEYSVPEKLEAHKAVHLKDIHLEHGMHCVDCHFEQDVHGDGNLYGEYQNAIEIKCQDCHGDVDNYSDLRTSGPAAPEGGNDLRRGSTPFGKPRFQVREDNVLIQNSMMYEDLSWEVTQVRDMIDPSSPHFNEKAAYAKTIQKDNKTWGIQTGEKCQNLAHSMQKMECYTCHTSWVTSCFGCHLPAEANWQMPMNHFEGGKSRTYTTYNPQVVRDDIFMLGVAGTVKGNKIAPVRSSSALVLSNKNQNREKLYIQQPPISAPGYS
;
A
#
# COMPACT_ATOMS: atom_id res chain seq x y z
N THR A 1 -3.66 -9.18 24.45
CA THR A 1 -2.66 -10.23 24.67
C THR A 1 -2.98 -10.97 25.96
N VAL A 2 -2.71 -12.28 26.04
CA VAL A 2 -2.85 -13.07 27.28
C VAL A 2 -1.50 -13.78 27.54
N PRO A 3 -0.81 -13.52 28.68
CA PRO A 3 -1.20 -12.62 29.77
C PRO A 3 -1.28 -11.15 29.34
N ALA A 4 -1.88 -10.30 30.18
CA ALA A 4 -1.93 -8.87 29.91
C ALA A 4 -0.51 -8.29 29.80
N PRO A 5 -0.25 -7.38 28.85
CA PRO A 5 1.07 -6.86 28.60
C PRO A 5 1.61 -6.08 29.80
N GLY A 6 2.89 -6.25 30.09
CA GLY A 6 3.62 -5.47 31.07
C GLY A 6 3.87 -4.02 30.61
N PRO A 7 4.47 -3.17 31.46
CA PRO A 7 4.76 -1.77 31.11
C PRO A 7 5.65 -1.61 29.87
N GLU A 8 6.65 -2.47 29.68
CA GLU A 8 7.55 -2.41 28.53
C GLU A 8 6.84 -2.79 27.22
N GLU A 9 6.03 -3.85 27.25
CA GLU A 9 5.21 -4.28 26.10
C GLU A 9 4.19 -3.20 25.72
N LEU A 10 3.55 -2.55 26.69
CA LEU A 10 2.66 -1.41 26.45
C LEU A 10 3.41 -0.23 25.79
N LEU A 11 4.65 0.06 26.22
CA LEU A 11 5.51 1.08 25.60
C LEU A 11 5.95 0.69 24.18
N ALA A 12 6.09 -0.60 23.89
CA ALA A 12 6.33 -1.16 22.56
C ALA A 12 5.06 -1.23 21.68
N GLY A 13 3.91 -0.79 22.21
CA GLY A 13 2.65 -0.72 21.46
C GLY A 13 1.81 -1.99 21.46
N VAL A 14 2.11 -2.95 22.35
CA VAL A 14 1.30 -4.16 22.55
C VAL A 14 -0.02 -3.80 23.23
N LEU A 15 -1.13 -4.32 22.68
CA LEU A 15 -2.48 -4.06 23.16
C LEU A 15 -2.95 -5.14 24.15
N PRO A 16 -3.55 -4.73 25.29
CA PRO A 16 -4.04 -5.69 26.28
C PRO A 16 -5.25 -6.48 25.78
N THR A 17 -6.11 -5.88 24.96
CA THR A 17 -7.32 -6.50 24.45
C THR A 17 -7.71 -5.95 23.08
N LEU A 18 -8.51 -6.72 22.35
CA LEU A 18 -9.21 -6.28 21.14
C LEU A 18 -10.70 -6.25 21.45
N LEU A 19 -11.35 -5.11 21.21
CA LEU A 19 -12.80 -4.98 21.37
C LEU A 19 -13.48 -5.21 20.02
N PRO A 20 -14.61 -5.92 19.98
CA PRO A 20 -15.38 -6.06 18.76
C PRO A 20 -15.88 -4.68 18.30
N LEU A 21 -15.87 -4.45 16.99
CA LEU A 21 -16.38 -3.21 16.41
C LEU A 21 -17.91 -3.14 16.60
N PRO A 22 -18.46 -2.12 17.29
CA PRO A 22 -19.90 -1.98 17.48
C PRO A 22 -20.62 -1.67 16.16
N ARG A 23 -21.91 -2.06 16.00
CA ARG A 23 -22.66 -1.77 14.74
C ARG A 23 -22.60 -0.30 14.41
N TRP A 24 -22.38 0.04 13.15
CA TRP A 24 -22.40 1.43 12.72
C TRP A 24 -23.78 2.10 12.98
N GLU A 25 -24.89 1.34 12.98
CA GLU A 25 -26.24 1.87 13.24
C GLU A 25 -26.46 2.32 14.69
N ILE A 26 -25.72 1.76 15.65
CA ILE A 26 -25.86 2.05 17.09
C ILE A 26 -24.62 2.71 17.68
N SER A 27 -23.56 2.84 16.88
CA SER A 27 -22.35 3.55 17.27
C SER A 27 -22.60 5.05 17.27
N GLN A 28 -22.00 5.76 18.22
CA GLN A 28 -21.87 7.22 18.21
C GLN A 28 -20.44 7.59 17.80
N PRO A 29 -20.14 7.59 16.49
CA PRO A 29 -18.80 7.88 15.99
C PRO A 29 -18.46 9.36 16.17
N GLY A 30 -17.23 9.63 16.61
CA GLY A 30 -16.71 10.98 16.88
C GLY A 30 -16.51 11.89 15.65
N ASP A 31 -16.90 11.45 14.45
CA ASP A 31 -16.80 12.24 13.22
C ASP A 31 -17.89 13.31 13.20
N ILE A 32 -17.62 14.48 13.77
CA ILE A 32 -18.55 15.61 13.72
C ILE A 32 -18.41 16.27 12.35
N PHE A 33 -19.41 16.10 11.47
CA PHE A 33 -19.45 16.84 10.20
C PHE A 33 -19.93 18.27 10.45
N ARG A 34 -19.12 19.24 10.06
CA ARG A 34 -19.53 20.65 10.03
C ARG A 34 -20.27 20.91 8.71
N ALA A 35 -21.50 21.39 8.77
CA ALA A 35 -22.13 21.95 7.57
C ALA A 35 -21.44 23.28 7.23
N PHE A 36 -20.77 23.36 6.06
CA PHE A 36 -20.22 24.63 5.55
C PHE A 36 -21.27 25.52 4.88
N GLU A 37 -22.48 24.99 4.66
CA GLU A 37 -23.60 25.78 4.15
C GLU A 37 -24.01 26.85 5.17
N ARG A 38 -24.42 28.02 4.69
CA ARG A 38 -24.97 29.08 5.55
C ARG A 38 -26.31 28.57 6.06
N GLY A 39 -26.31 27.88 7.20
CA GLY A 39 -27.48 27.23 7.75
C GLY A 39 -28.70 28.16 7.83
N GLY A 40 -29.87 27.55 7.77
CA GLY A 40 -31.16 28.24 7.85
C GLY A 40 -31.34 29.01 9.15
N LYS A 41 -32.43 29.77 9.24
CA LYS A 41 -32.67 30.72 10.34
C LYS A 41 -33.01 30.03 11.66
N ILE A 42 -33.31 28.73 11.65
CA ILE A 42 -33.81 28.00 12.81
C ILE A 42 -32.70 27.14 13.42
N ASN A 43 -32.31 27.40 14.68
CA ASN A 43 -31.28 26.64 15.38
C ASN A 43 -31.91 25.41 16.07
N ARG A 44 -31.80 24.22 15.46
CA ARG A 44 -32.34 22.97 16.02
C ARG A 44 -31.30 22.28 16.92
N LEU A 45 -31.20 22.69 18.18
CA LEU A 45 -30.32 22.03 19.18
C LEU A 45 -31.01 20.90 19.98
N PHE A 46 -32.32 20.68 19.80
CA PHE A 46 -33.08 19.64 20.47
C PHE A 46 -34.18 19.10 19.54
N VAL A 47 -34.20 17.79 19.29
CA VAL A 47 -35.11 17.12 18.35
C VAL A 47 -36.49 16.88 18.99
N THR A 48 -37.56 17.41 18.38
CA THR A 48 -38.94 16.90 18.56
C THR A 48 -39.78 16.83 17.28
N ASP A 49 -39.23 17.07 16.09
CA ASP A 49 -39.99 16.81 14.86
C ASP A 49 -39.96 15.31 14.50
N PRO A 50 -41.12 14.66 14.29
CA PRO A 50 -41.17 13.27 13.91
C PRO A 50 -40.50 13.06 12.55
N VAL A 51 -39.59 12.08 12.54
CA VAL A 51 -38.88 11.53 11.40
C VAL A 51 -39.79 11.41 10.15
N GLY A 52 -39.40 12.04 9.04
CA GLY A 52 -40.05 11.88 7.72
C GLY A 52 -40.97 13.02 7.26
N ASN A 53 -41.08 14.12 8.02
CA ASN A 53 -41.88 15.28 7.63
C ASN A 53 -40.96 16.48 7.28
N PRO A 54 -40.73 16.80 5.99
CA PRO A 54 -39.86 17.92 5.62
C PRO A 54 -40.45 19.24 6.12
N ASN A 55 -39.61 20.15 6.61
CA ASN A 55 -40.05 21.50 6.94
C ASN A 55 -40.33 22.24 5.63
N PRO A 56 -41.60 22.56 5.29
CA PRO A 56 -41.91 23.28 4.05
C PRO A 56 -41.38 24.72 4.05
N PHE A 57 -40.87 25.20 5.19
CA PHE A 57 -40.30 26.53 5.38
C PHE A 57 -38.77 26.54 5.40
N GLU A 58 -38.11 25.40 5.18
CA GLU A 58 -36.65 25.35 5.04
C GLU A 58 -36.21 26.12 3.80
N GLU A 59 -35.27 27.05 3.97
CA GLU A 59 -34.75 27.84 2.84
C GLU A 59 -33.92 26.92 1.92
N PRO A 60 -34.22 26.86 0.61
CA PRO A 60 -33.45 26.02 -0.32
C PRO A 60 -31.94 26.33 -0.29
N GLY A 61 -31.12 25.30 -0.07
CA GLY A 61 -29.66 25.43 0.04
C GLY A 61 -29.16 26.05 1.36
N LYS A 62 -30.02 26.13 2.38
CA LYS A 62 -29.68 26.57 3.74
C LYS A 62 -30.34 25.66 4.78
N PRO A 63 -29.77 24.48 5.03
CA PRO A 63 -30.37 23.52 5.93
C PRO A 63 -30.49 24.11 7.34
N ASP A 64 -31.66 23.99 7.95
CA ASP A 64 -31.88 24.46 9.32
C ASP A 64 -31.05 23.62 10.32
N ASN A 65 -30.76 22.36 9.98
CA ASN A 65 -29.87 21.52 10.76
C ASN A 65 -28.39 21.75 10.37
N ARG A 66 -27.61 22.32 11.29
CA ARG A 66 -26.21 22.73 11.08
C ARG A 66 -25.19 21.66 11.50
N LEU A 67 -25.64 20.65 12.24
CA LEU A 67 -24.84 19.54 12.76
C LEU A 67 -25.59 18.25 12.47
N GLY A 68 -24.89 17.18 12.06
CA GLY A 68 -25.57 15.90 11.85
C GLY A 68 -26.02 15.33 13.20
N ASP A 69 -27.28 15.55 13.60
CA ASP A 69 -27.84 14.91 14.79
C ASP A 69 -27.74 13.38 14.64
N ARG A 70 -27.06 12.73 15.59
CA ARG A 70 -26.86 11.27 15.62
C ARG A 70 -27.52 10.66 16.87
N GLY A 71 -28.44 9.71 16.65
CA GLY A 71 -29.19 8.96 17.66
C GLY A 71 -29.79 7.67 17.07
N LEU A 72 -30.53 6.89 17.85
CA LEU A 72 -31.30 5.76 17.30
C LEU A 72 -32.32 6.29 16.27
N GLY A 73 -32.27 5.82 15.01
CA GLY A 73 -33.22 6.22 13.96
C GLY A 73 -32.77 7.35 13.03
N THR A 74 -31.47 7.58 12.85
CA THR A 74 -30.84 8.68 12.10
C THR A 74 -31.05 8.75 10.58
N GLN A 75 -32.10 8.13 10.03
CA GLN A 75 -32.47 8.26 8.61
C GLN A 75 -31.32 8.10 7.61
N LEU A 76 -30.40 7.15 7.86
CA LEU A 76 -29.22 6.84 7.00
C LEU A 76 -28.03 7.79 7.13
N ASN A 77 -28.02 8.71 8.11
CA ASN A 77 -26.79 9.38 8.52
C ASN A 77 -25.84 8.35 9.14
N ILE A 78 -24.66 8.24 8.54
CA ILE A 78 -23.62 7.25 8.84
C ILE A 78 -22.34 7.98 9.30
N SER A 79 -21.50 7.33 10.10
CA SER A 79 -20.05 7.61 10.02
C SER A 79 -19.54 6.86 8.82
N VAL A 80 -19.04 7.56 7.82
CA VAL A 80 -18.46 6.92 6.65
C VAL A 80 -17.18 6.15 7.01
N PRO A 81 -16.28 6.63 7.90
CA PRO A 81 -15.17 5.82 8.39
C PRO A 81 -15.62 4.48 8.99
N VAL A 82 -16.56 4.49 9.93
CA VAL A 82 -17.07 3.25 10.55
C VAL A 82 -17.83 2.40 9.53
N LEU A 83 -18.66 3.02 8.68
CA LEU A 83 -19.36 2.32 7.61
C LEU A 83 -18.39 1.62 6.64
N ASN A 84 -17.30 2.29 6.28
CA ASN A 84 -16.28 1.73 5.42
C ASN A 84 -15.69 0.46 6.05
N ILE A 85 -15.40 0.49 7.35
CA ILE A 85 -14.92 -0.70 8.08
C ILE A 85 -15.94 -1.85 8.01
N HIS A 86 -17.24 -1.57 8.18
CA HIS A 86 -18.28 -2.61 8.15
C HIS A 86 -18.69 -3.10 6.76
N LYS A 87 -18.55 -2.27 5.72
CA LYS A 87 -19.28 -2.49 4.45
C LYS A 87 -18.41 -2.64 3.22
N THR A 88 -17.14 -2.25 3.25
CA THR A 88 -16.29 -2.47 2.09
C THR A 88 -15.60 -3.83 2.18
N ARG A 89 -15.42 -4.47 1.02
CA ARG A 89 -14.50 -5.62 0.87
C ARG A 89 -13.03 -5.24 1.10
N LEU A 90 -12.77 -3.98 1.44
CA LEU A 90 -11.42 -3.44 1.59
C LEU A 90 -10.73 -3.94 2.86
N ASN A 91 -11.50 -4.46 3.82
CA ASN A 91 -10.98 -4.99 5.09
C ASN A 91 -10.95 -6.53 5.10
N ASP A 92 -11.02 -7.17 3.93
CA ASP A 92 -11.04 -8.62 3.78
C ASP A 92 -9.66 -9.29 3.62
N PRO A 93 -8.47 -8.66 3.81
CA PRO A 93 -7.20 -9.38 3.66
C PRO A 93 -6.87 -10.24 4.89
N PHE A 94 -7.88 -10.66 5.66
CA PHE A 94 -7.61 -11.58 6.76
C PHE A 94 -7.27 -12.97 6.22
N LEU A 95 -6.25 -13.58 6.85
CA LEU A 95 -5.82 -14.92 6.49
C LEU A 95 -6.87 -16.00 6.81
N HIS A 96 -7.93 -15.72 7.57
CA HIS A 96 -8.93 -16.74 7.89
C HIS A 96 -9.92 -17.03 6.74
N PHE A 97 -10.00 -16.16 5.73
CA PHE A 97 -10.83 -16.38 4.53
C PHE A 97 -9.98 -16.51 3.26
N PRO A 98 -10.43 -17.30 2.27
CA PRO A 98 -9.86 -17.26 0.93
C PRO A 98 -9.91 -15.84 0.35
N GLY A 99 -9.02 -15.55 -0.60
CA GLY A 99 -9.14 -14.32 -1.40
C GLY A 99 -10.43 -14.33 -2.21
N THR A 100 -10.82 -13.17 -2.75
CA THR A 100 -12.01 -13.07 -3.61
C THR A 100 -11.85 -13.92 -4.87
N ASN A 101 -10.61 -14.08 -5.35
CA ASN A 101 -10.26 -14.93 -6.50
C ASN A 101 -11.07 -14.61 -7.76
N ASP A 102 -11.49 -13.35 -7.88
CA ASP A 102 -12.44 -12.90 -8.90
C ASP A 102 -11.81 -12.00 -9.96
N HIS A 103 -10.55 -11.61 -9.82
CA HIS A 103 -9.82 -10.82 -10.82
C HIS A 103 -8.51 -11.50 -11.23
N PRO A 104 -8.07 -11.31 -12.50
CA PRO A 104 -6.71 -11.63 -12.89
C PRO A 104 -5.72 -10.92 -11.97
N GLY A 105 -4.73 -11.65 -11.48
CA GLY A 105 -3.74 -11.12 -10.56
C GLY A 105 -4.18 -10.96 -9.10
N ASP A 106 -5.33 -11.51 -8.72
CA ASP A 106 -5.88 -11.43 -7.36
C ASP A 106 -6.30 -12.82 -6.85
N TYR A 107 -5.38 -13.79 -6.90
CA TYR A 107 -5.63 -15.16 -6.47
C TYR A 107 -4.82 -15.56 -5.24
N ARG A 108 -5.51 -16.06 -4.21
CA ARG A 108 -4.92 -16.68 -3.01
C ARG A 108 -5.93 -17.56 -2.28
N HIS A 109 -5.42 -18.44 -1.43
CA HIS A 109 -6.26 -19.13 -0.45
C HIS A 109 -6.16 -18.47 0.95
N SER A 110 -6.53 -19.21 2.00
CA SER A 110 -6.48 -18.80 3.40
C SER A 110 -5.33 -19.48 4.16
N GLY A 111 -5.11 -19.06 5.41
CA GLY A 111 -4.13 -19.60 6.34
C GLY A 111 -2.72 -19.56 5.77
N CYS A 112 -1.94 -20.60 6.06
CA CYS A 112 -0.58 -20.76 5.56
C CYS A 112 -0.53 -20.75 4.02
N THR A 113 -1.56 -21.28 3.36
CA THR A 113 -1.62 -21.35 1.89
C THR A 113 -1.92 -20.02 1.22
N ALA A 114 -2.30 -18.99 1.97
CA ALA A 114 -2.43 -17.63 1.44
C ALA A 114 -1.09 -17.05 0.97
N CYS A 115 0.01 -17.46 1.61
CA CYS A 115 1.36 -17.00 1.32
C CYS A 115 2.21 -18.10 0.69
N HIS A 116 2.16 -19.33 1.22
CA HIS A 116 3.11 -20.38 0.86
C HIS A 116 2.70 -21.26 -0.33
N VAL A 117 1.53 -21.03 -0.90
CA VAL A 117 1.10 -21.69 -2.13
C VAL A 117 0.94 -20.62 -3.19
N VAL A 118 1.83 -20.61 -4.17
CA VAL A 118 1.97 -19.51 -5.13
C VAL A 118 0.95 -19.63 -6.27
N TYR A 119 0.29 -18.51 -6.57
CA TYR A 119 -0.63 -18.37 -7.69
C TYR A 119 -0.02 -17.56 -8.83
N ALA A 120 -0.50 -17.79 -10.04
CA ALA A 120 -0.14 -17.00 -11.21
C ALA A 120 -0.86 -15.66 -11.15
N ASN A 121 -0.20 -14.66 -10.54
CA ASN A 121 -0.80 -13.36 -10.21
C ASN A 121 -0.23 -12.15 -10.97
N ASP A 122 0.92 -12.28 -11.64
CA ASP A 122 1.55 -11.15 -12.33
C ASP A 122 2.56 -11.70 -13.34
N ARG A 123 2.48 -11.24 -14.59
CA ARG A 123 3.43 -11.55 -15.67
C ARG A 123 4.74 -10.80 -15.58
N SER A 124 4.85 -9.80 -14.70
CA SER A 124 6.06 -9.02 -14.53
C SER A 124 7.13 -9.78 -13.78
N TYR A 125 8.33 -9.85 -14.34
CA TYR A 125 9.49 -10.41 -13.63
C TYR A 125 9.85 -9.62 -12.36
N ILE A 126 9.49 -8.34 -12.29
CA ILE A 126 9.68 -7.50 -11.11
C ILE A 126 8.76 -7.94 -9.96
N GLY A 127 7.51 -8.29 -10.28
CA GLY A 127 6.52 -8.69 -9.28
C GLY A 127 6.60 -10.17 -8.92
N SER A 128 6.78 -11.04 -9.92
CA SER A 128 6.66 -12.51 -9.77
C SER A 128 7.98 -13.28 -9.86
N GLY A 129 9.08 -12.65 -10.25
CA GLY A 129 10.36 -13.31 -10.45
C GLY A 129 10.24 -14.57 -11.32
N PRO A 130 10.72 -15.75 -10.89
CA PRO A 130 10.59 -17.00 -11.65
C PRO A 130 9.14 -17.39 -11.99
N TYR A 131 8.16 -16.96 -11.20
CA TYR A 131 6.77 -17.36 -11.41
C TYR A 131 6.06 -16.57 -12.51
N ALA A 132 6.70 -15.53 -13.06
CA ALA A 132 6.11 -14.66 -14.08
C ALA A 132 5.69 -15.42 -15.35
N GLU A 133 6.41 -16.49 -15.71
CA GLU A 133 6.11 -17.33 -16.88
C GLU A 133 4.73 -17.97 -16.86
N PHE A 134 4.14 -18.16 -15.67
CA PHE A 134 2.85 -18.82 -15.50
C PHE A 134 1.65 -17.89 -15.74
N GLY A 135 1.90 -16.58 -15.91
CA GLY A 135 0.87 -15.60 -16.22
C GLY A 135 0.22 -14.95 -15.01
N ASN A 136 -0.99 -14.42 -15.22
CA ASN A 136 -1.80 -13.72 -14.23
C ASN A 136 -3.24 -14.27 -14.11
N SER A 137 -3.51 -15.47 -14.65
CA SER A 137 -4.87 -16.03 -14.75
C SER A 137 -5.21 -17.04 -13.67
N GLY A 138 -4.33 -17.30 -12.71
CA GLY A 138 -4.57 -18.28 -11.64
C GLY A 138 -4.89 -19.69 -12.16
N HIS A 139 -4.29 -20.10 -13.28
CA HIS A 139 -4.41 -21.48 -13.78
C HIS A 139 -3.36 -22.36 -13.11
N SER A 140 -3.69 -23.65 -12.95
CA SER A 140 -2.73 -24.62 -12.42
C SER A 140 -1.85 -25.22 -13.53
N TYR A 141 -0.55 -25.29 -13.24
CA TYR A 141 0.47 -25.95 -14.05
C TYR A 141 0.99 -27.23 -13.37
N SER A 142 0.29 -27.69 -12.33
CA SER A 142 0.57 -28.96 -11.67
C SER A 142 0.12 -30.15 -12.52
N ASN A 143 0.66 -31.33 -12.21
CA ASN A 143 0.14 -32.61 -12.70
C ASN A 143 -1.03 -33.15 -11.86
N ASP A 144 -1.60 -32.35 -10.95
CA ASP A 144 -2.72 -32.75 -10.08
C ASP A 144 -3.97 -33.04 -10.94
N PRO A 145 -4.48 -34.28 -10.97
CA PRO A 145 -5.61 -34.65 -11.82
C PRO A 145 -6.96 -34.12 -11.30
N THR A 146 -7.02 -33.63 -10.06
CA THR A 146 -8.25 -33.09 -9.47
C THR A 146 -8.42 -31.60 -9.72
N ILE A 147 -7.40 -30.93 -10.27
CA ILE A 147 -7.43 -29.50 -10.56
C ILE A 147 -7.65 -29.28 -12.06
N PRO A 148 -8.78 -28.68 -12.47
CA PRO A 148 -9.03 -28.29 -13.86
C PRO A 148 -7.95 -27.31 -14.37
N LYS A 149 -7.38 -27.58 -15.55
CA LYS A 149 -6.27 -26.79 -16.10
C LYS A 149 -6.68 -25.50 -16.82
N GLY A 150 -7.96 -25.41 -17.22
CA GLY A 150 -8.52 -24.25 -17.90
C GLY A 150 -9.35 -23.34 -16.99
N GLU A 151 -9.31 -23.58 -15.68
CA GLU A 151 -10.08 -22.82 -14.68
C GLU A 151 -9.14 -21.93 -13.85
N SER A 152 -9.58 -20.69 -13.61
CA SER A 152 -8.89 -19.73 -12.73
C SER A 152 -9.12 -20.03 -11.26
N GLY A 153 -8.31 -19.43 -10.39
CA GLY A 153 -8.46 -19.60 -8.93
C GLY A 153 -7.76 -20.86 -8.40
N HIS A 154 -6.80 -21.39 -9.15
CA HIS A 154 -5.98 -22.52 -8.75
C HIS A 154 -4.50 -22.14 -8.65
N PRO A 155 -3.75 -22.73 -7.71
CA PRO A 155 -2.34 -22.43 -7.56
C PRO A 155 -1.53 -23.01 -8.72
N ILE A 156 -0.38 -22.41 -9.00
CA ILE A 156 0.55 -22.88 -10.05
C ILE A 156 0.87 -24.34 -9.78
N LYS A 157 1.23 -24.66 -8.53
CA LYS A 157 1.43 -26.02 -8.02
C LYS A 157 0.77 -26.17 -6.66
N HIS A 158 0.23 -27.35 -6.37
CA HIS A 158 -0.29 -27.70 -5.06
C HIS A 158 0.87 -28.09 -4.12
N GLN A 159 1.66 -27.10 -3.71
CA GLN A 159 2.90 -27.31 -2.94
C GLN A 159 3.20 -26.09 -2.07
N PHE A 160 3.71 -26.34 -0.85
CA PHE A 160 4.29 -25.32 0.00
C PHE A 160 5.69 -24.91 -0.47
N THR A 161 5.97 -23.62 -0.46
CA THR A 161 7.31 -23.07 -0.74
C THR A 161 7.61 -21.91 0.21
N ASN A 162 8.90 -21.59 0.34
CA ASN A 162 9.39 -20.39 1.03
C ASN A 162 9.89 -19.33 0.03
N SER A 163 9.93 -19.65 -1.28
CA SER A 163 10.20 -18.69 -2.35
C SER A 163 8.88 -18.01 -2.75
N ILE A 164 8.52 -16.94 -2.03
CA ILE A 164 7.25 -16.22 -2.21
C ILE A 164 7.49 -14.92 -3.00
N PRO A 165 6.85 -14.72 -4.17
CA PRO A 165 7.01 -13.50 -4.94
C PRO A 165 6.26 -12.30 -4.34
N ASN A 166 6.60 -11.08 -4.78
CA ASN A 166 5.92 -9.86 -4.35
C ASN A 166 4.45 -9.87 -4.76
N SER A 167 4.15 -10.46 -5.92
CA SER A 167 2.80 -10.62 -6.44
C SER A 167 1.87 -11.40 -5.50
N GLN A 168 2.41 -12.31 -4.66
CA GLN A 168 1.62 -13.01 -3.64
C GLN A 168 1.31 -12.10 -2.45
N CYS A 169 2.24 -11.23 -2.03
CA CYS A 169 1.97 -10.22 -1.02
C CYS A 169 0.98 -9.17 -1.53
N MET A 170 1.06 -8.84 -2.83
CA MET A 170 0.22 -7.85 -3.48
C MET A 170 -1.27 -8.19 -3.52
N THR A 171 -1.69 -9.44 -3.33
CA THR A 171 -3.12 -9.81 -3.23
C THR A 171 -3.76 -9.38 -1.90
N CYS A 172 -2.95 -8.88 -0.95
CA CYS A 172 -3.43 -8.33 0.33
C CYS A 172 -2.89 -6.91 0.58
N HIS A 173 -1.65 -6.62 0.20
CA HIS A 173 -0.97 -5.36 0.52
C HIS A 173 -1.16 -4.24 -0.52
N HIS A 174 -2.23 -4.31 -1.30
CA HIS A 174 -2.67 -3.29 -2.26
C HIS A 174 -3.80 -2.39 -1.72
N HIS A 175 -4.35 -2.71 -0.55
CA HIS A 175 -5.48 -2.02 0.05
C HIS A 175 -5.16 -0.62 0.62
N GLN A 176 -6.22 0.12 0.92
CA GLN A 176 -6.21 1.56 1.22
C GLN A 176 -5.18 2.02 2.26
N PRO A 177 -4.69 3.25 2.05
CA PRO A 177 -4.23 3.72 0.75
C PRO A 177 -2.89 3.03 0.49
N ASN A 178 -2.70 2.30 -0.59
CA ASN A 178 -1.46 2.00 -1.34
C ASN A 178 -0.01 2.15 -0.74
N SER A 179 0.25 2.10 0.57
CA SER A 179 1.62 2.35 1.10
C SER A 179 2.50 1.14 1.18
N PHE A 180 1.93 -0.06 1.18
CA PHE A 180 2.68 -1.23 1.61
C PHE A 180 3.61 -1.70 0.51
N VAL A 181 3.09 -2.43 -0.47
CA VAL A 181 3.94 -3.02 -1.52
C VAL A 181 3.92 -2.16 -2.79
N ASN A 182 2.87 -1.38 -3.04
CA ASN A 182 2.78 -0.48 -4.18
C ASN A 182 3.90 0.59 -4.22
N THR A 183 4.26 1.20 -3.09
CA THR A 183 5.39 2.15 -3.03
C THR A 183 6.72 1.45 -3.35
N TYR A 184 6.92 0.25 -2.79
CA TYR A 184 8.09 -0.59 -3.05
C TYR A 184 8.22 -0.95 -4.54
N LEU A 185 7.11 -1.32 -5.17
CA LEU A 185 7.03 -1.62 -6.60
C LEU A 185 7.09 -0.37 -7.50
N GLY A 186 6.96 0.84 -6.94
CA GLY A 186 6.90 2.08 -7.72
C GLY A 186 5.58 2.28 -8.48
N PHE A 187 4.46 1.78 -7.95
CA PHE A 187 3.12 1.88 -8.53
C PHE A 187 2.12 2.54 -7.58
N GLN A 188 1.14 3.22 -8.15
CA GLN A 188 0.00 3.76 -7.42
C GLN A 188 -1.29 3.52 -8.21
N MET A 189 -2.44 3.63 -7.56
CA MET A 189 -3.72 3.54 -8.26
C MET A 189 -3.82 4.57 -9.39
N TRP A 190 -4.34 4.15 -10.53
CA TRP A 190 -4.48 5.00 -11.70
C TRP A 190 -5.48 6.14 -11.46
N ASP A 191 -5.18 7.32 -12.00
CA ASP A 191 -6.00 8.52 -11.89
C ASP A 191 -7.19 8.55 -12.87
N TYR A 192 -7.32 7.55 -13.72
CA TYR A 192 -8.34 7.39 -14.76
C TYR A 192 -8.28 8.42 -15.91
N GLU A 193 -7.23 9.23 -15.96
CA GLU A 193 -7.09 10.33 -16.92
C GLU A 193 -5.81 10.18 -17.75
N THR A 194 -4.68 9.94 -17.09
CA THR A 194 -3.37 9.80 -17.71
C THR A 194 -3.39 8.63 -18.70
N ASP A 195 -3.14 8.91 -19.98
CA ASP A 195 -3.28 7.96 -21.08
C ASP A 195 -4.65 7.24 -21.11
N GLY A 196 -5.76 7.89 -20.75
CA GLY A 196 -7.06 7.22 -20.60
C GLY A 196 -7.71 6.68 -21.88
N LYS A 197 -7.36 7.19 -23.07
CA LYS A 197 -8.04 6.85 -24.33
C LYS A 197 -8.14 5.34 -24.62
N PRO A 198 -7.10 4.50 -24.43
CA PRO A 198 -7.19 3.07 -24.64
C PRO A 198 -8.10 2.34 -23.63
N PHE A 199 -8.33 2.91 -22.45
CA PHE A 199 -9.03 2.26 -21.34
C PHE A 199 -10.54 2.56 -21.30
N TYR A 200 -11.00 3.55 -22.07
CA TYR A 200 -12.42 3.85 -22.26
C TYR A 200 -12.91 3.39 -23.63
N PRO A 201 -14.20 3.03 -23.77
CA PRO A 201 -14.80 2.84 -25.07
C PRO A 201 -14.84 4.17 -25.83
N GLU A 202 -14.78 4.12 -27.16
CA GLU A 202 -14.85 5.31 -28.03
C GLU A 202 -16.11 6.15 -27.74
N PHE A 203 -17.22 5.47 -27.44
CA PHE A 203 -18.44 6.09 -26.93
C PHE A 203 -18.82 5.48 -25.58
N THR A 204 -18.80 6.32 -24.54
CA THR A 204 -19.24 5.93 -23.19
C THR A 204 -20.67 6.41 -22.96
N ARG A 205 -21.65 5.49 -23.00
CA ARG A 205 -23.03 5.79 -22.56
C ARG A 205 -23.12 5.78 -21.04
N ASP A 206 -24.13 6.46 -20.51
CA ASP A 206 -24.44 6.33 -19.08
C ASP A 206 -24.85 4.88 -18.74
N PRO A 207 -24.19 4.24 -17.77
CA PRO A 207 -24.56 2.90 -17.34
C PRO A 207 -25.90 2.93 -16.62
N THR A 208 -26.73 1.93 -16.90
CA THR A 208 -27.98 1.69 -16.16
C THR A 208 -27.69 1.32 -14.70
N GLU A 209 -28.68 1.44 -13.82
CA GLU A 209 -28.51 1.07 -12.41
C GLU A 209 -28.15 -0.42 -12.23
N ILE A 210 -28.66 -1.31 -13.11
CA ILE A 210 -28.31 -2.72 -13.06
C ILE A 210 -26.87 -2.98 -13.50
N GLU A 211 -26.35 -2.24 -14.49
CA GLU A 211 -24.95 -2.35 -14.90
C GLU A 211 -24.00 -1.87 -13.82
N LYS A 212 -24.31 -0.72 -13.19
CA LYS A 212 -23.55 -0.24 -12.03
C LYS A 212 -23.54 -1.28 -10.91
N TRP A 213 -24.69 -1.89 -10.64
CA TRP A 213 -24.81 -2.92 -9.62
C TRP A 213 -23.97 -4.16 -9.92
N LEU A 214 -24.03 -4.68 -11.16
CA LEU A 214 -23.28 -5.85 -11.58
C LEU A 214 -21.76 -5.64 -11.48
N VAL A 215 -21.26 -4.48 -11.92
CA VAL A 215 -19.82 -4.16 -11.82
C VAL A 215 -19.41 -4.01 -10.35
N ALA A 216 -20.21 -3.33 -9.53
CA ALA A 216 -19.94 -3.14 -8.10
C ALA A 216 -19.88 -4.45 -7.29
N GLN A 217 -20.35 -5.59 -7.83
CA GLN A 217 -20.23 -6.90 -7.18
C GLN A 217 -18.82 -7.46 -7.20
N HIS A 218 -17.93 -6.97 -8.07
CA HIS A 218 -16.56 -7.46 -8.16
C HIS A 218 -15.55 -6.30 -8.14
N ASN A 219 -15.86 -5.17 -8.77
CA ASN A 219 -15.02 -3.98 -8.71
C ASN A 219 -15.72 -2.84 -7.92
N PRO A 220 -15.26 -2.49 -6.70
CA PRO A 220 -15.90 -1.47 -5.87
C PRO A 220 -15.66 -0.03 -6.38
N GLU A 221 -14.86 0.14 -7.44
CA GLU A 221 -14.52 1.40 -8.06
C GLU A 221 -15.67 1.97 -8.89
N GLY A 222 -16.08 3.21 -8.63
CA GLY A 222 -17.23 3.80 -9.34
C GLY A 222 -16.99 4.09 -10.83
N ALA A 223 -15.75 4.33 -11.26
CA ALA A 223 -15.42 4.57 -12.66
C ALA A 223 -15.41 3.28 -13.51
N ALA A 224 -15.24 2.11 -12.89
CA ALA A 224 -15.21 0.81 -13.58
C ALA A 224 -16.44 0.57 -14.47
N ALA A 225 -17.64 0.98 -14.03
CA ALA A 225 -18.88 0.81 -14.81
C ALA A 225 -18.83 1.49 -16.19
N ARG A 226 -17.98 2.51 -16.35
CA ARG A 226 -17.78 3.29 -17.58
C ARG A 226 -16.56 2.84 -18.38
N GLY A 227 -15.57 2.27 -17.71
CA GLY A 227 -14.32 1.80 -18.30
C GLY A 227 -14.38 0.44 -18.98
N LYS A 228 -13.33 0.09 -19.72
CA LYS A 228 -13.12 -1.28 -20.24
C LYS A 228 -12.73 -2.27 -19.14
N TRP A 229 -12.15 -1.79 -18.04
CA TRP A 229 -11.70 -2.60 -16.90
C TRP A 229 -12.83 -3.14 -16.00
N LYS A 230 -14.11 -2.88 -16.34
CA LYS A 230 -15.20 -3.74 -15.86
C LYS A 230 -15.10 -5.18 -16.34
N SER A 231 -14.40 -5.42 -17.45
CA SER A 231 -14.21 -6.76 -18.01
C SER A 231 -12.96 -7.41 -17.44
N LYS A 232 -13.12 -8.63 -16.92
CA LYS A 232 -11.98 -9.47 -16.48
C LYS A 232 -11.05 -9.81 -17.65
N ASP A 233 -11.59 -9.98 -18.85
CA ASP A 233 -10.79 -10.24 -20.05
C ASP A 233 -9.90 -9.05 -20.40
N PHE A 234 -10.41 -7.83 -20.22
CA PHE A 234 -9.61 -6.63 -20.41
C PHE A 234 -8.50 -6.54 -19.38
N LEU A 235 -8.81 -6.75 -18.09
CA LEU A 235 -7.84 -6.74 -17.00
C LEU A 235 -6.71 -7.76 -17.24
N LYS A 236 -7.03 -8.98 -17.71
CA LYS A 236 -6.03 -10.01 -18.01
C LYS A 236 -4.93 -9.53 -18.98
N THR A 237 -5.24 -8.58 -19.85
CA THR A 237 -4.32 -8.06 -20.88
C THR A 237 -4.02 -6.58 -20.75
N ALA A 238 -4.41 -5.91 -19.65
CA ALA A 238 -4.33 -4.46 -19.54
C ALA A 238 -2.89 -3.93 -19.70
N ALA A 239 -1.90 -4.65 -19.13
CA ALA A 239 -0.49 -4.30 -19.27
C ALA A 239 0.04 -4.40 -20.71
N ASN A 240 -0.61 -5.15 -21.62
CA ASN A 240 -0.19 -5.24 -23.02
C ASN A 240 -0.35 -3.91 -23.77
N ILE A 241 -1.11 -2.96 -23.23
CA ILE A 241 -1.35 -1.63 -23.81
C ILE A 241 -0.13 -0.71 -23.59
N ASN A 242 0.77 -1.06 -22.66
CA ASN A 242 1.94 -0.27 -22.30
C ASN A 242 2.76 0.33 -23.46
N PRO A 243 3.00 -0.38 -24.58
CA PRO A 243 3.69 0.19 -25.75
C PRO A 243 2.96 1.37 -26.42
N GLU A 244 1.65 1.52 -26.21
CA GLU A 244 0.84 2.63 -26.76
C GLU A 244 0.80 3.86 -25.84
N LEU A 245 1.24 3.72 -24.57
CA LEU A 245 1.12 4.75 -23.55
C LEU A 245 2.25 5.78 -23.64
N LYS A 246 1.94 7.07 -23.44
CA LYS A 246 2.90 8.16 -23.61
C LYS A 246 3.40 8.74 -22.30
N HIS A 247 2.64 8.62 -21.23
CA HIS A 247 2.88 9.30 -19.97
C HIS A 247 3.17 8.33 -18.82
N THR A 248 2.74 7.07 -18.91
CA THR A 248 2.93 6.09 -17.85
C THR A 248 3.02 4.64 -18.36
N GLN A 249 3.13 3.70 -17.43
CA GLN A 249 3.07 2.25 -17.64
C GLN A 249 2.09 1.67 -16.62
N MET A 250 1.27 0.70 -17.03
CA MET A 250 0.30 0.01 -16.19
C MET A 250 0.88 -1.30 -15.65
N ALA A 251 0.53 -1.61 -14.41
CA ALA A 251 0.79 -2.91 -13.81
C ALA A 251 -0.15 -4.01 -14.38
N ASP A 252 0.26 -5.26 -14.21
CA ASP A 252 -0.46 -6.46 -14.63
C ASP A 252 -1.33 -7.10 -13.54
N TYR A 253 -1.08 -6.73 -12.28
CA TYR A 253 -1.89 -7.17 -11.14
C TYR A 253 -3.08 -6.22 -10.95
N HIS A 254 -4.24 -6.80 -10.57
CA HIS A 254 -5.51 -6.08 -10.49
C HIS A 254 -6.32 -6.43 -9.25
N GLY A 255 -5.74 -6.23 -8.06
CA GLY A 255 -6.47 -6.42 -6.81
C GLY A 255 -7.75 -5.56 -6.74
N HIS A 256 -8.90 -6.17 -6.41
CA HIS A 256 -10.26 -5.59 -6.54
C HIS A 256 -10.65 -5.11 -7.95
N GLY A 257 -9.95 -5.56 -9.00
CA GLY A 257 -10.15 -5.10 -10.37
C GLY A 257 -9.62 -3.69 -10.63
N TRP A 258 -8.83 -3.12 -9.73
CA TRP A 258 -8.24 -1.80 -9.88
C TRP A 258 -7.06 -1.81 -10.86
N MET A 259 -6.80 -0.65 -11.46
CA MET A 259 -5.63 -0.45 -12.30
C MET A 259 -4.59 0.42 -11.59
N PHE A 260 -3.32 0.09 -11.77
CA PHE A 260 -2.20 0.77 -11.14
C PHE A 260 -1.24 1.30 -12.20
N ARG A 261 -0.79 2.55 -12.04
CA ARG A 261 0.17 3.23 -12.91
C ARG A 261 1.52 3.41 -12.23
N GLY A 262 2.59 3.39 -13.02
CA GLY A 262 3.95 3.66 -12.55
C GLY A 262 4.14 5.10 -12.06
N ALA A 263 4.92 5.25 -10.98
CA ALA A 263 5.39 6.52 -10.47
C ALA A 263 6.76 6.85 -11.07
N PHE A 264 6.92 8.03 -11.65
CA PHE A 264 8.15 8.41 -12.37
C PHE A 264 8.72 9.72 -11.85
N LYS A 265 10.04 9.86 -11.91
CA LYS A 265 10.74 11.12 -11.66
C LYS A 265 10.32 12.14 -12.73
N LYS A 266 9.81 13.30 -12.29
CA LYS A 266 9.35 14.38 -13.16
C LYS A 266 9.84 15.74 -12.70
N ASP A 267 9.96 16.68 -13.63
CA ASP A 267 10.08 18.10 -13.27
C ASP A 267 8.73 18.71 -12.90
N ARG A 268 8.73 19.99 -12.49
CA ARG A 268 7.50 20.73 -12.11
C ARG A 268 6.53 20.95 -13.27
N LYS A 269 6.93 20.70 -14.51
CA LYS A 269 6.08 20.79 -15.71
C LYS A 269 5.53 19.42 -16.11
N GLY A 270 5.91 18.35 -15.41
CA GLY A 270 5.49 16.98 -15.70
C GLY A 270 6.36 16.25 -16.73
N ASN A 271 7.51 16.82 -17.14
CA ASN A 271 8.43 16.14 -18.05
C ASN A 271 9.13 15.00 -17.31
N LEU A 272 9.22 13.83 -17.94
CA LEU A 272 9.98 12.69 -17.42
C LEU A 272 11.46 13.05 -17.33
N LEU A 273 12.11 12.61 -16.25
CA LEU A 273 13.53 12.85 -16.02
C LEU A 273 14.32 11.54 -16.01
N ASP A 274 15.54 11.61 -16.54
CA ASP A 274 16.53 10.55 -16.40
C ASP A 274 17.22 10.60 -15.03
N LYS A 275 18.16 9.67 -14.82
CA LYS A 275 18.94 9.58 -13.58
C LYS A 275 19.73 10.86 -13.28
N ASP A 276 20.24 11.51 -14.32
CA ASP A 276 21.05 12.73 -14.24
C ASP A 276 20.19 14.00 -14.11
N GLY A 277 18.87 13.88 -14.26
CA GLY A 277 17.91 14.97 -14.15
C GLY A 277 17.64 15.70 -15.46
N ASN A 278 18.08 15.16 -16.60
CA ASN A 278 17.74 15.71 -17.91
C ASN A 278 16.33 15.30 -18.32
N ILE A 279 15.69 16.12 -19.14
CA ILE A 279 14.39 15.81 -19.72
C ILE A 279 14.54 14.66 -20.72
N VAL A 280 13.80 13.58 -20.49
CA VAL A 280 13.64 12.50 -21.46
C VAL A 280 12.72 12.99 -22.59
N PRO A 281 13.12 12.90 -23.88
CA PRO A 281 12.29 13.35 -24.98
C PRO A 281 10.91 12.67 -24.98
N PHE A 282 9.85 13.47 -25.13
CA PHE A 282 8.48 12.97 -25.05
C PHE A 282 8.16 11.90 -26.11
N ASP A 283 8.67 12.07 -27.33
CA ASP A 283 8.43 11.16 -28.45
C ASP A 283 9.46 10.02 -28.56
N ASP A 284 10.34 9.86 -27.56
CA ASP A 284 11.26 8.72 -27.52
C ASP A 284 10.45 7.41 -27.31
N PRO A 285 10.45 6.47 -28.26
CA PRO A 285 9.68 5.23 -28.17
C PRO A 285 10.17 4.31 -27.05
N ASN A 286 11.41 4.50 -26.60
CA ASN A 286 12.11 3.62 -25.65
C ASN A 286 12.22 4.26 -24.25
N LYS A 287 11.49 5.36 -23.98
CA LYS A 287 11.56 6.08 -22.70
C LYS A 287 11.19 5.24 -21.48
N PHE A 288 10.42 4.16 -21.67
CA PHE A 288 10.00 3.25 -20.61
C PHE A 288 10.72 1.88 -20.63
N ASP A 289 11.77 1.72 -21.43
CA ASP A 289 12.56 0.48 -21.45
C ASP A 289 13.06 0.14 -20.03
N GLY A 290 12.81 -1.10 -19.59
CA GLY A 290 13.22 -1.58 -18.26
C GLY A 290 12.28 -1.23 -17.11
N VAL A 291 11.21 -0.47 -17.36
CA VAL A 291 10.22 -0.13 -16.32
C VAL A 291 9.34 -1.31 -15.96
N TYR A 292 8.78 -2.00 -16.96
CA TYR A 292 7.87 -3.11 -16.78
C TYR A 292 8.09 -4.15 -17.88
N LYS A 293 8.68 -5.31 -17.52
CA LYS A 293 8.99 -6.41 -18.45
C LYS A 293 8.03 -7.57 -18.20
N LEU A 294 7.25 -7.95 -19.20
CA LEU A 294 6.27 -9.03 -19.11
C LEU A 294 6.89 -10.34 -19.63
N ALA A 295 6.63 -11.45 -18.94
CA ALA A 295 6.95 -12.75 -19.45
C ALA A 295 6.20 -13.03 -20.78
N GLY A 296 6.90 -13.66 -21.73
CA GLY A 296 6.32 -14.07 -23.02
C GLY A 296 6.28 -12.99 -24.11
N ASP A 297 6.84 -11.79 -23.88
CA ASP A 297 7.02 -10.74 -24.90
C ASP A 297 8.22 -11.00 -25.85
N GLY A 298 8.86 -12.16 -25.73
CA GLY A 298 10.09 -12.51 -26.45
C GLY A 298 11.37 -12.15 -25.70
N SER A 299 11.29 -11.52 -24.52
CA SER A 299 12.43 -11.37 -23.62
C SER A 299 12.82 -12.73 -23.02
N GLU A 300 14.12 -13.04 -23.05
CA GLU A 300 14.63 -14.20 -22.32
C GLU A 300 14.55 -13.93 -20.81
N TYR A 301 14.03 -14.91 -20.08
CA TYR A 301 14.14 -14.93 -18.63
C TYR A 301 15.59 -15.20 -18.23
N SER A 302 16.26 -14.19 -17.68
CA SER A 302 17.51 -14.35 -16.96
C SER A 302 17.33 -13.86 -15.53
N VAL A 303 17.98 -14.51 -14.55
CA VAL A 303 18.17 -13.93 -13.21
C VAL A 303 18.65 -12.50 -13.42
N PRO A 304 17.84 -11.47 -13.09
CA PRO A 304 18.23 -10.13 -13.46
C PRO A 304 19.40 -9.73 -12.57
N GLU A 305 20.55 -9.42 -13.18
CA GLU A 305 21.61 -8.74 -12.43
C GLU A 305 21.10 -7.37 -11.96
N LYS A 306 20.26 -6.71 -12.80
CA LYS A 306 19.55 -5.44 -12.55
C LYS A 306 18.24 -5.31 -13.36
N LEU A 307 17.14 -4.95 -12.70
CA LEU A 307 15.81 -4.62 -13.25
C LEU A 307 15.62 -3.09 -13.40
N GLU A 308 16.71 -2.35 -13.63
CA GLU A 308 16.70 -0.89 -13.71
C GLU A 308 15.91 -0.37 -14.93
N ALA A 309 15.22 0.76 -14.76
CA ALA A 309 14.67 1.49 -15.89
C ALA A 309 15.81 2.20 -16.64
N HIS A 310 15.88 2.04 -17.96
CA HIS A 310 17.04 2.47 -18.74
C HIS A 310 17.04 3.97 -19.08
N LYS A 311 15.87 4.61 -19.12
CA LYS A 311 15.71 6.03 -19.51
C LYS A 311 14.94 6.84 -18.47
N ALA A 312 13.61 6.76 -18.47
CA ALA A 312 12.79 7.44 -17.46
C ALA A 312 12.94 6.72 -16.12
N VAL A 313 13.27 7.47 -15.06
CA VAL A 313 13.43 6.87 -13.72
C VAL A 313 12.07 6.46 -13.17
N HIS A 314 11.85 5.15 -13.06
CA HIS A 314 10.75 4.55 -12.32
C HIS A 314 11.09 4.58 -10.82
N LEU A 315 10.22 5.16 -10.00
CA LEU A 315 10.47 5.40 -8.58
C LEU A 315 10.25 4.12 -7.74
N LYS A 316 10.69 2.95 -8.20
CA LYS A 316 10.67 1.73 -7.39
C LYS A 316 11.81 1.71 -6.37
N ASP A 317 11.73 0.82 -5.39
CA ASP A 317 12.78 0.65 -4.39
C ASP A 317 14.05 0.05 -5.00
N ILE A 318 15.22 0.49 -4.54
CA ILE A 318 16.52 0.02 -5.06
C ILE A 318 16.73 -1.48 -4.85
N HIS A 319 16.23 -2.05 -3.75
CA HIS A 319 16.32 -3.48 -3.49
C HIS A 319 15.53 -4.27 -4.53
N LEU A 320 14.36 -3.76 -4.94
CA LEU A 320 13.56 -4.35 -6.01
C LEU A 320 14.27 -4.24 -7.37
N GLU A 321 14.96 -3.13 -7.65
CA GLU A 321 15.78 -3.01 -8.87
C GLU A 321 16.88 -4.07 -8.93
N HIS A 322 17.40 -4.50 -7.78
CA HIS A 322 18.36 -5.58 -7.66
C HIS A 322 17.73 -6.99 -7.62
N GLY A 323 16.41 -7.10 -7.81
CA GLY A 323 15.70 -8.38 -7.88
C GLY A 323 15.27 -8.96 -6.52
N MET A 324 15.35 -8.18 -5.43
CA MET A 324 14.83 -8.62 -4.14
C MET A 324 13.30 -8.64 -4.13
N HIS A 325 12.77 -9.55 -3.34
CA HIS A 325 11.35 -9.67 -3.01
C HIS A 325 11.11 -9.43 -1.53
N CYS A 326 9.85 -9.26 -1.11
CA CYS A 326 9.47 -9.01 0.28
C CYS A 326 10.08 -10.04 1.23
N VAL A 327 10.13 -11.32 0.82
CA VAL A 327 10.73 -12.40 1.62
C VAL A 327 12.24 -12.30 1.82
N ASP A 328 12.94 -11.48 1.04
CA ASP A 328 14.37 -11.20 1.23
C ASP A 328 14.60 -10.21 2.39
N CYS A 329 13.61 -9.40 2.77
CA CYS A 329 13.74 -8.44 3.88
C CYS A 329 12.79 -8.69 5.06
N HIS A 330 11.69 -9.41 4.85
CA HIS A 330 10.78 -9.84 5.91
C HIS A 330 11.14 -11.25 6.39
N PHE A 331 11.47 -11.36 7.67
CA PHE A 331 11.90 -12.61 8.30
C PHE A 331 10.73 -13.32 8.99
N GLU A 332 11.01 -14.48 9.60
CA GLU A 332 9.97 -15.35 10.18
C GLU A 332 9.04 -14.60 11.13
N GLN A 333 9.57 -13.80 12.06
CA GLN A 333 8.75 -13.06 13.01
C GLN A 333 7.95 -11.94 12.32
N ASP A 334 8.55 -11.17 11.41
CA ASP A 334 7.85 -10.08 10.72
C ASP A 334 6.61 -10.60 9.95
N VAL A 335 6.67 -11.85 9.47
CA VAL A 335 5.59 -12.46 8.68
C VAL A 335 4.60 -13.25 9.55
N HIS A 336 5.08 -14.01 10.54
CA HIS A 336 4.23 -14.87 11.38
C HIS A 336 3.73 -14.18 12.65
N GLY A 337 4.30 -13.03 13.00
CA GLY A 337 4.09 -12.34 14.27
C GLY A 337 4.86 -13.00 15.42
N ASP A 338 4.77 -12.36 16.58
CA ASP A 338 5.37 -12.77 17.85
C ASP A 338 4.31 -13.23 18.88
N GLY A 339 3.05 -13.32 18.45
CA GLY A 339 1.91 -13.65 19.30
C GLY A 339 1.27 -12.45 20.02
N ASN A 340 1.81 -11.24 19.84
CA ASN A 340 1.26 -10.03 20.43
C ASN A 340 0.24 -9.34 19.52
N LEU A 341 -0.68 -8.60 20.14
CA LEU A 341 -1.61 -7.72 19.44
C LEU A 341 -1.00 -6.32 19.34
N TYR A 342 -0.94 -5.74 18.16
CA TYR A 342 -0.46 -4.37 17.95
C TYR A 342 -1.57 -3.48 17.39
N GLY A 343 -1.58 -2.21 17.83
CA GLY A 343 -2.53 -1.21 17.31
C GLY A 343 -2.14 -0.59 15.97
N GLU A 344 -0.87 -0.73 15.59
CA GLU A 344 -0.31 -0.22 14.33
C GLU A 344 0.64 -1.26 13.76
N TYR A 345 0.58 -1.48 12.45
CA TYR A 345 1.41 -2.48 11.75
C TYR A 345 2.91 -2.24 11.92
N GLN A 346 3.36 -0.98 12.02
CA GLN A 346 4.78 -0.64 12.17
C GLN A 346 5.36 -1.09 13.51
N ASN A 347 4.51 -1.27 14.53
CA ASN A 347 4.94 -1.71 15.85
C ASN A 347 5.25 -3.21 15.88
N ALA A 348 4.74 -3.97 14.92
CA ALA A 348 4.97 -5.41 14.80
C ALA A 348 6.25 -5.77 14.02
N ILE A 349 6.99 -4.77 13.53
CA ILE A 349 8.19 -4.98 12.71
C ILE A 349 9.42 -5.09 13.63
N GLU A 350 10.21 -6.14 13.47
CA GLU A 350 11.49 -6.29 14.18
C GLU A 350 12.70 -5.85 13.33
N ILE A 351 12.62 -5.89 12.01
CA ILE A 351 13.76 -5.52 11.16
C ILE A 351 13.85 -4.01 10.92
N LYS A 352 15.07 -3.48 10.91
CA LYS A 352 15.39 -2.10 10.48
C LYS A 352 16.59 -2.08 9.52
N CYS A 353 16.76 -0.98 8.80
CA CYS A 353 17.82 -0.83 7.79
C CYS A 353 19.23 -1.05 8.39
N GLN A 354 19.49 -0.52 9.58
CA GLN A 354 20.80 -0.65 10.24
C GLN A 354 21.10 -2.08 10.71
N ASP A 355 20.08 -2.93 10.83
CA ASP A 355 20.27 -4.33 11.24
C ASP A 355 21.02 -5.11 10.15
N CYS A 356 20.98 -4.65 8.90
CA CYS A 356 21.79 -5.19 7.80
C CYS A 356 22.97 -4.27 7.44
N HIS A 357 22.75 -2.95 7.40
CA HIS A 357 23.74 -1.99 6.88
C HIS A 357 24.64 -1.34 7.94
N GLY A 358 24.37 -1.57 9.22
CA GLY A 358 25.01 -0.84 10.32
C GLY A 358 24.64 0.64 10.35
N ASP A 359 25.43 1.41 11.08
CA ASP A 359 25.34 2.86 11.14
C ASP A 359 26.73 3.51 10.97
N VAL A 360 26.82 4.80 11.28
CA VAL A 360 28.07 5.57 11.14
C VAL A 360 29.13 5.17 12.16
N ASP A 361 28.73 4.58 13.28
CA ASP A 361 29.61 4.20 14.39
C ASP A 361 29.95 2.69 14.34
N ASN A 362 28.98 1.86 13.94
CA ASN A 362 29.04 0.40 14.06
C ASN A 362 28.72 -0.29 12.74
N TYR A 363 29.47 -1.35 12.45
CA TYR A 363 29.04 -2.35 11.49
C TYR A 363 27.80 -3.09 12.00
N SER A 364 26.99 -3.63 11.09
CA SER A 364 25.88 -4.50 11.48
C SER A 364 26.38 -5.75 12.23
N ASP A 365 25.67 -6.14 13.29
CA ASP A 365 25.83 -7.40 14.00
C ASP A 365 24.80 -8.47 13.57
N LEU A 366 23.97 -8.13 12.57
CA LEU A 366 22.85 -8.90 12.03
C LEU A 366 21.82 -9.28 13.09
N ARG A 367 21.58 -8.39 14.06
CA ARG A 367 20.53 -8.56 15.05
C ARG A 367 19.41 -7.54 14.84
N THR A 368 18.17 -8.01 14.97
CA THR A 368 17.00 -7.16 14.81
C THR A 368 16.91 -6.11 15.91
N SER A 369 16.49 -4.88 15.59
CA SER A 369 16.40 -3.76 16.54
C SER A 369 15.08 -2.97 16.45
N GLY A 370 14.09 -3.49 15.73
CA GLY A 370 12.74 -2.96 15.55
C GLY A 370 11.90 -2.96 16.83
N PRO A 371 10.74 -2.27 16.83
CA PRO A 371 9.86 -2.23 18.00
C PRO A 371 9.39 -3.60 18.50
N ALA A 372 9.22 -4.58 17.59
CA ALA A 372 8.85 -5.95 17.96
C ALA A 372 10.05 -6.88 18.14
N ALA A 373 11.29 -6.39 18.07
CA ALA A 373 12.46 -7.22 18.30
C ALA A 373 12.55 -7.60 19.79
N PRO A 374 12.86 -8.86 20.13
CA PRO A 374 13.08 -9.26 21.52
C PRO A 374 14.33 -8.58 22.10
N GLU A 375 14.51 -8.62 23.43
CA GLU A 375 15.72 -8.12 24.07
C GLU A 375 16.97 -8.79 23.46
N GLY A 376 17.91 -7.99 22.97
CA GLY A 376 19.12 -8.46 22.28
C GLY A 376 18.93 -8.88 20.81
N GLY A 377 17.71 -8.77 20.28
CA GLY A 377 17.39 -8.99 18.86
C GLY A 377 17.48 -10.45 18.41
N ASN A 378 16.71 -10.78 17.37
CA ASN A 378 16.84 -12.05 16.68
C ASN A 378 18.05 -12.03 15.75
N ASP A 379 18.78 -13.15 15.71
CA ASP A 379 19.98 -13.30 14.89
C ASP A 379 19.61 -13.71 13.47
N LEU A 380 19.73 -12.78 12.52
CA LEU A 380 19.35 -12.97 11.11
C LEU A 380 20.20 -14.03 10.40
N ARG A 381 21.38 -14.37 10.93
CA ARG A 381 22.26 -15.42 10.35
C ARG A 381 21.70 -16.82 10.50
N ARG A 382 20.71 -17.02 11.39
CA ARG A 382 20.09 -18.34 11.61
C ARG A 382 19.19 -18.78 10.46
N GLY A 383 18.77 -17.85 9.59
CA GLY A 383 17.93 -18.15 8.44
C GLY A 383 18.67 -18.94 7.35
N SER A 384 17.93 -19.75 6.61
CA SER A 384 18.40 -20.43 5.40
C SER A 384 17.48 -20.11 4.22
N THR A 385 18.04 -20.13 3.01
CA THR A 385 17.28 -20.00 1.77
C THR A 385 16.53 -21.30 1.45
N PRO A 386 15.51 -21.27 0.58
CA PRO A 386 14.80 -22.47 0.15
C PRO A 386 15.69 -23.49 -0.58
N PHE A 387 16.90 -23.07 -0.98
CA PHE A 387 17.91 -23.85 -1.67
C PHE A 387 18.99 -24.40 -0.71
N GLY A 388 18.82 -24.23 0.60
CA GLY A 388 19.72 -24.76 1.62
C GLY A 388 21.00 -23.93 1.87
N LYS A 389 21.15 -22.75 1.25
CA LYS A 389 22.25 -21.82 1.54
C LYS A 389 21.94 -21.01 2.82
N PRO A 390 22.93 -20.60 3.63
CA PRO A 390 22.70 -19.62 4.69
C PRO A 390 22.11 -18.33 4.10
N ARG A 391 21.16 -17.69 4.77
CA ARG A 391 20.57 -16.43 4.25
C ARG A 391 21.57 -15.28 4.28
N PHE A 392 22.41 -15.22 5.31
CA PHE A 392 23.57 -14.32 5.39
C PHE A 392 24.85 -15.11 5.56
N GLN A 393 25.92 -14.64 4.91
CA GLN A 393 27.26 -15.22 5.02
C GLN A 393 28.30 -14.10 4.94
N VAL A 394 29.41 -14.26 5.66
CA VAL A 394 30.57 -13.37 5.54
C VAL A 394 31.62 -14.12 4.73
N ARG A 395 32.08 -13.52 3.62
CA ARG A 395 33.16 -14.07 2.78
C ARG A 395 34.52 -13.87 3.44
N GLU A 396 35.55 -14.52 2.90
CA GLU A 396 36.93 -14.48 3.43
C GLU A 396 37.54 -13.07 3.49
N ASP A 397 37.02 -12.15 2.67
CA ASP A 397 37.38 -10.73 2.60
C ASP A 397 36.58 -9.84 3.57
N ASN A 398 35.85 -10.44 4.52
CA ASN A 398 34.91 -9.78 5.43
C ASN A 398 33.71 -9.11 4.75
N VAL A 399 33.41 -9.44 3.49
CA VAL A 399 32.24 -8.92 2.80
C VAL A 399 30.99 -9.66 3.26
N LEU A 400 30.02 -8.90 3.78
CA LEU A 400 28.71 -9.43 4.13
C LEU A 400 27.88 -9.65 2.87
N ILE A 401 27.40 -10.87 2.70
CA ILE A 401 26.56 -11.30 1.58
C ILE A 401 25.20 -11.75 2.09
N GLN A 402 24.16 -11.36 1.37
CA GLN A 402 22.81 -11.90 1.52
C GLN A 402 22.47 -12.77 0.30
N ASN A 403 22.00 -14.00 0.53
CA ASN A 403 21.52 -14.89 -0.53
C ASN A 403 20.02 -14.71 -0.75
N SER A 404 19.57 -14.80 -2.00
CA SER A 404 18.15 -14.66 -2.35
C SER A 404 17.28 -15.82 -1.86
N MET A 405 16.07 -15.49 -1.41
CA MET A 405 14.99 -16.43 -1.13
C MET A 405 14.25 -16.88 -2.40
N MET A 406 14.48 -16.19 -3.53
CA MET A 406 13.75 -16.40 -4.79
C MET A 406 14.60 -17.08 -5.87
N TYR A 407 15.92 -16.87 -5.86
CA TYR A 407 16.83 -17.37 -6.87
C TYR A 407 18.03 -18.07 -6.22
N GLU A 408 18.36 -19.28 -6.67
CA GLU A 408 19.44 -20.08 -6.07
C GLU A 408 20.80 -19.41 -6.19
N ASP A 409 21.10 -18.82 -7.35
CA ASP A 409 22.42 -18.27 -7.68
C ASP A 409 22.53 -16.75 -7.53
N LEU A 410 21.47 -16.10 -7.04
CA LEU A 410 21.50 -14.65 -6.78
C LEU A 410 21.92 -14.38 -5.34
N SER A 411 22.89 -13.49 -5.19
CA SER A 411 23.34 -12.99 -3.90
C SER A 411 23.79 -11.54 -4.04
N TRP A 412 23.67 -10.77 -2.97
CA TRP A 412 24.03 -9.37 -2.94
C TRP A 412 25.05 -9.10 -1.86
N GLU A 413 26.00 -8.24 -2.17
CA GLU A 413 26.81 -7.59 -1.15
C GLU A 413 25.94 -6.61 -0.35
N VAL A 414 25.97 -6.74 0.98
CA VAL A 414 25.28 -5.83 1.89
C VAL A 414 26.26 -4.75 2.31
N THR A 415 26.30 -3.66 1.55
CA THR A 415 27.21 -2.55 1.82
C THR A 415 26.95 -1.95 3.20
N GLN A 416 28.01 -1.68 3.95
CA GLN A 416 27.91 -1.11 5.30
C GLN A 416 28.03 0.41 5.25
N VAL A 417 27.25 1.11 6.08
CA VAL A 417 27.27 2.59 6.17
C VAL A 417 28.66 3.09 6.52
N ARG A 418 29.35 2.38 7.42
CA ARG A 418 30.71 2.70 7.86
C ARG A 418 31.72 2.70 6.70
N ASP A 419 31.60 1.76 5.77
CA ASP A 419 32.46 1.67 4.59
C ASP A 419 32.19 2.80 3.59
N MET A 420 30.96 3.32 3.52
CA MET A 420 30.62 4.42 2.62
C MET A 420 31.17 5.77 3.09
N ILE A 421 31.47 5.92 4.39
CA ILE A 421 31.92 7.18 4.97
C ILE A 421 33.44 7.24 5.23
N ASP A 422 34.14 6.10 5.13
CA ASP A 422 35.58 5.99 5.33
C ASP A 422 36.36 6.26 4.04
N PRO A 423 37.15 7.35 3.94
CA PRO A 423 37.94 7.64 2.75
C PRO A 423 38.97 6.57 2.36
N SER A 424 39.30 5.64 3.28
CA SER A 424 40.20 4.53 3.01
C SER A 424 39.49 3.29 2.43
N SER A 425 38.16 3.25 2.52
CA SER A 425 37.35 2.14 2.01
C SER A 425 37.18 2.22 0.49
N PRO A 426 37.18 1.07 -0.23
CA PRO A 426 36.85 1.04 -1.66
C PRO A 426 35.39 1.44 -1.95
N HIS A 427 34.51 1.40 -0.95
CA HIS A 427 33.10 1.81 -1.07
C HIS A 427 32.84 3.28 -0.71
N PHE A 428 33.91 4.06 -0.46
CA PHE A 428 33.78 5.46 -0.07
C PHE A 428 32.93 6.25 -1.07
N ASN A 429 31.97 7.01 -0.53
CA ASN A 429 31.16 7.93 -1.31
C ASN A 429 31.05 9.26 -0.57
N GLU A 430 31.68 10.30 -1.11
CA GLU A 430 31.74 11.64 -0.48
C GLU A 430 30.35 12.22 -0.21
N LYS A 431 29.36 12.01 -1.10
CA LYS A 431 27.99 12.49 -0.90
C LYS A 431 27.31 11.76 0.25
N ALA A 432 27.51 10.44 0.35
CA ALA A 432 27.01 9.65 1.46
C ALA A 432 27.69 10.06 2.78
N ALA A 433 29.02 10.21 2.77
CA ALA A 433 29.80 10.69 3.90
C ALA A 433 29.29 12.04 4.39
N TYR A 434 29.13 13.03 3.51
CA TYR A 434 28.55 14.33 3.84
C TYR A 434 27.15 14.18 4.46
N ALA A 435 26.24 13.49 3.79
CA ALA A 435 24.85 13.38 4.23
C ALA A 435 24.71 12.66 5.58
N LYS A 436 25.55 11.65 5.86
CA LYS A 436 25.50 10.84 7.08
C LYS A 436 26.28 11.47 8.25
N THR A 437 27.28 12.31 7.98
CA THR A 437 28.18 12.86 9.02
C THR A 437 28.02 14.37 9.26
N ILE A 438 27.15 15.05 8.50
CA ILE A 438 26.84 16.47 8.72
C ILE A 438 26.31 16.72 10.14
N GLN A 439 26.87 17.73 10.79
CA GLN A 439 26.54 18.14 12.14
C GLN A 439 25.38 19.13 12.13
N LYS A 440 24.72 19.31 13.29
CA LYS A 440 23.61 20.28 13.44
C LYS A 440 23.98 21.74 13.16
N ASP A 441 25.28 22.07 13.11
CA ASP A 441 25.76 23.40 12.73
C ASP A 441 25.68 23.66 11.21
N ASN A 442 25.30 22.64 10.42
CA ASN A 442 25.20 22.66 8.96
C ASN A 442 26.51 23.07 8.25
N LYS A 443 27.66 22.83 8.87
CA LYS A 443 28.98 23.19 8.34
C LYS A 443 30.00 22.06 8.51
N THR A 444 30.01 21.43 9.68
CA THR A 444 31.00 20.43 10.03
C THR A 444 30.54 19.04 9.60
N TRP A 445 31.40 18.25 8.96
CA TRP A 445 31.13 16.87 8.55
C TRP A 445 32.45 16.07 8.47
N GLY A 446 32.34 14.75 8.25
CA GLY A 446 33.43 13.78 8.23
C GLY A 446 33.41 12.85 9.44
N ILE A 447 34.13 11.71 9.36
CA ILE A 447 34.27 10.78 10.48
C ILE A 447 34.90 11.53 11.66
N GLN A 448 34.17 11.61 12.77
CA GLN A 448 34.66 12.13 14.04
C GLN A 448 34.56 11.00 15.06
N THR A 449 35.46 10.95 16.05
CA THR A 449 35.40 9.95 17.12
C THR A 449 34.82 10.55 18.40
N GLY A 450 34.09 9.75 19.19
CA GLY A 450 33.62 10.13 20.52
C GLY A 450 32.31 10.93 20.53
N GLU A 451 32.17 11.89 21.46
CA GLU A 451 30.92 12.66 21.68
C GLU A 451 30.41 13.41 20.43
N LYS A 452 31.28 13.69 19.44
CA LYS A 452 30.91 14.40 18.21
C LYS A 452 30.01 13.59 17.26
N CYS A 453 29.95 12.26 17.37
CA CYS A 453 28.95 11.45 16.66
C CYS A 453 27.52 11.64 17.20
N GLN A 454 27.37 12.17 18.43
CA GLN A 454 26.05 12.42 19.01
C GLN A 454 25.40 13.72 18.51
N ASN A 455 26.15 14.56 17.79
CA ASN A 455 25.67 15.86 17.30
C ASN A 455 25.31 15.89 15.80
N LEU A 456 25.20 14.71 15.19
CA LEU A 456 24.77 14.55 13.81
C LEU A 456 23.38 15.16 13.57
N ALA A 457 23.22 15.82 12.42
CA ALA A 457 21.94 16.38 12.00
C ALA A 457 20.94 15.26 11.62
N HIS A 458 21.44 14.18 11.03
CA HIS A 458 20.67 13.02 10.57
C HIS A 458 20.99 11.76 11.40
N SER A 459 21.07 11.92 12.73
CA SER A 459 21.38 10.80 13.62
C SER A 459 20.25 9.76 13.59
N MET A 460 20.61 8.47 13.74
CA MET A 460 19.65 7.36 13.75
C MET A 460 18.67 7.43 14.93
N GLN A 461 18.98 8.20 15.97
CA GLN A 461 18.08 8.46 17.10
C GLN A 461 16.97 9.45 16.75
N LYS A 462 17.12 10.24 15.68
CA LYS A 462 16.18 11.31 15.31
C LYS A 462 15.51 11.13 13.96
N MET A 463 16.11 10.37 13.04
CA MET A 463 15.62 10.24 11.67
C MET A 463 15.75 8.81 11.20
N GLU A 464 14.75 8.34 10.45
CA GLU A 464 14.76 7.02 9.85
C GLU A 464 15.52 7.03 8.51
N CYS A 465 16.22 5.94 8.18
CA CYS A 465 16.99 5.86 6.93
C CYS A 465 16.15 6.11 5.67
N TYR A 466 14.93 5.56 5.64
CA TYR A 466 13.99 5.73 4.52
C TYR A 466 13.45 7.16 4.39
N THR A 467 13.79 8.10 5.29
CA THR A 467 13.52 9.53 5.12
C THR A 467 14.19 10.12 3.89
N CYS A 468 15.40 9.66 3.58
CA CYS A 468 16.15 10.09 2.40
C CYS A 468 16.20 9.00 1.33
N HIS A 469 16.10 7.74 1.74
CA HIS A 469 16.27 6.59 0.84
C HIS A 469 14.99 6.10 0.18
N THR A 470 13.80 6.56 0.61
CA THR A 470 12.59 6.39 -0.20
C THR A 470 12.49 7.52 -1.22
N SER A 471 12.36 7.17 -2.50
CA SER A 471 12.34 8.13 -3.61
C SER A 471 10.99 8.85 -3.75
N TRP A 472 9.94 8.28 -3.18
CA TRP A 472 8.58 8.82 -3.17
C TRP A 472 7.72 8.13 -2.11
N VAL A 473 6.51 8.66 -1.89
CA VAL A 473 5.43 8.03 -1.12
C VAL A 473 4.09 8.41 -1.76
N THR A 474 3.17 7.46 -1.89
CA THR A 474 1.81 7.78 -2.37
C THR A 474 1.09 8.71 -1.39
N SER A 475 0.53 9.80 -1.90
CA SER A 475 -0.34 10.70 -1.12
C SER A 475 -1.79 10.62 -1.60
N CYS A 476 -2.75 10.20 -0.74
CA CYS A 476 -4.20 10.32 -1.02
C CYS A 476 -4.80 11.52 -0.28
N PHE A 477 -4.96 12.65 -0.98
CA PHE A 477 -5.54 13.88 -0.42
C PHE A 477 -7.06 13.99 -0.58
N GLY A 478 -7.71 13.03 -1.23
CA GLY A 478 -9.13 13.10 -1.53
C GLY A 478 -9.67 11.76 -2.00
N CYS A 479 -9.76 10.81 -1.09
CA CYS A 479 -10.42 9.54 -1.36
C CYS A 479 -11.95 9.77 -1.18
N HIS A 480 -12.71 9.79 -2.28
CA HIS A 480 -14.16 10.09 -2.23
C HIS A 480 -15.00 8.85 -2.02
N LEU A 481 -15.90 8.96 -1.04
CA LEU A 481 -16.81 7.90 -0.65
C LEU A 481 -18.25 8.39 -0.79
N PRO A 482 -18.88 8.21 -1.96
CA PRO A 482 -20.31 8.44 -2.12
C PRO A 482 -21.10 7.27 -1.51
N ALA A 483 -21.87 7.58 -0.47
CA ALA A 483 -22.84 6.69 0.14
C ALA A 483 -24.22 6.96 -0.48
N GLU A 484 -24.83 5.96 -1.09
CA GLU A 484 -26.15 6.08 -1.69
C GLU A 484 -27.11 5.06 -1.06
N ALA A 485 -28.30 5.54 -0.70
CA ALA A 485 -29.38 4.70 -0.22
C ALA A 485 -30.21 4.13 -1.38
N ASN A 486 -29.56 3.33 -2.23
CA ASN A 486 -30.09 2.89 -3.53
C ASN A 486 -30.42 1.39 -3.59
N TRP A 487 -29.69 0.53 -2.89
CA TRP A 487 -29.82 -0.93 -2.98
C TRP A 487 -29.95 -1.58 -1.60
N GLN A 488 -30.95 -2.44 -1.42
CA GLN A 488 -31.07 -3.25 -0.21
C GLN A 488 -30.20 -4.51 -0.33
N MET A 489 -29.10 -4.56 0.41
CA MET A 489 -28.10 -5.63 0.33
C MET A 489 -27.82 -6.24 1.71
N PRO A 490 -27.39 -7.51 1.78
CA PRO A 490 -26.81 -8.05 3.01
C PRO A 490 -25.63 -7.20 3.49
N MET A 491 -25.42 -7.11 4.81
CA MET A 491 -24.17 -6.55 5.33
C MET A 491 -23.02 -7.54 5.10
N ASN A 492 -21.86 -7.03 4.67
CA ASN A 492 -20.70 -7.87 4.37
C ASN A 492 -20.08 -8.48 5.65
N HIS A 493 -20.05 -7.75 6.77
CA HIS A 493 -19.29 -8.15 7.97
C HIS A 493 -20.05 -8.15 9.30
N PHE A 494 -19.49 -8.91 10.24
CA PHE A 494 -19.69 -8.95 11.70
C PHE A 494 -21.08 -9.35 12.25
N GLU A 495 -22.19 -8.94 11.63
CA GLU A 495 -23.48 -8.93 12.35
C GLU A 495 -24.71 -9.37 11.53
N GLY A 496 -24.53 -9.68 10.24
CA GLY A 496 -25.61 -10.15 9.36
C GLY A 496 -26.70 -9.10 9.10
N GLY A 497 -27.82 -9.49 8.49
CA GLY A 497 -28.94 -8.56 8.19
C GLY A 497 -28.79 -7.81 6.87
N LYS A 498 -29.66 -6.81 6.63
CA LYS A 498 -29.71 -6.05 5.37
C LYS A 498 -29.63 -4.55 5.61
N SER A 499 -28.96 -3.83 4.72
CA SER A 499 -28.88 -2.36 4.73
C SER A 499 -29.19 -1.79 3.34
N ARG A 500 -29.65 -0.52 3.30
CA ARG A 500 -29.95 0.20 2.05
C ARG A 500 -28.86 1.17 1.61
N THR A 501 -27.95 1.54 2.51
CA THR A 501 -26.85 2.47 2.23
C THR A 501 -25.61 1.70 1.83
N TYR A 502 -25.18 1.91 0.59
CA TYR A 502 -23.97 1.32 0.03
C TYR A 502 -22.98 2.40 -0.38
N THR A 503 -21.69 2.14 -0.19
CA THR A 503 -20.61 3.09 -0.49
C THR A 503 -19.71 2.48 -1.56
N THR A 504 -19.56 3.16 -2.69
CA THR A 504 -18.52 2.82 -3.69
C THR A 504 -17.22 3.54 -3.33
N TYR A 505 -16.10 3.01 -3.81
CA TYR A 505 -14.80 3.62 -3.62
C TYR A 505 -14.40 4.43 -4.85
N ASN A 506 -14.06 5.71 -4.67
CA ASN A 506 -13.58 6.55 -5.76
C ASN A 506 -12.34 7.34 -5.28
N PRO A 507 -11.13 6.92 -5.65
CA PRO A 507 -9.97 7.79 -5.48
C PRO A 507 -10.15 8.99 -6.40
N GLN A 508 -10.17 10.21 -5.85
CA GLN A 508 -10.25 11.43 -6.66
C GLN A 508 -8.91 12.14 -6.76
N VAL A 509 -8.08 12.09 -5.70
CA VAL A 509 -6.79 12.80 -5.68
C VAL A 509 -5.72 11.89 -5.10
N VAL A 510 -5.01 11.19 -5.99
CA VAL A 510 -3.81 10.40 -5.69
C VAL A 510 -2.62 11.07 -6.37
N ARG A 511 -1.54 11.29 -5.61
CA ARG A 511 -0.38 12.06 -6.07
C ARG A 511 0.93 11.35 -5.72
N ASP A 512 1.88 11.46 -6.64
CA ASP A 512 3.27 10.99 -6.52
C ASP A 512 4.28 12.14 -6.36
N ASP A 513 3.85 13.39 -6.49
CA ASP A 513 4.69 14.59 -6.51
C ASP A 513 4.81 15.28 -5.14
N ILE A 514 4.24 14.68 -4.09
CA ILE A 514 4.25 15.24 -2.73
C ILE A 514 5.02 14.30 -1.80
N PHE A 515 6.08 14.85 -1.21
CA PHE A 515 6.92 14.16 -0.22
C PHE A 515 6.83 14.90 1.12
N MET A 516 6.12 14.31 2.08
CA MET A 516 5.92 14.90 3.41
C MET A 516 6.80 14.22 4.45
N LEU A 517 7.37 15.02 5.35
CA LEU A 517 8.08 14.53 6.52
C LEU A 517 7.23 14.79 7.76
N GLY A 518 7.22 13.83 8.68
CA GLY A 518 6.53 13.95 9.96
C GLY A 518 7.30 13.22 11.05
N VAL A 519 6.78 13.33 12.28
CA VAL A 519 7.33 12.68 13.46
C VAL A 519 6.54 11.41 13.72
N ALA A 520 7.21 10.26 13.74
CA ALA A 520 6.60 8.97 14.02
C ALA A 520 6.08 8.89 15.46
N GLY A 521 5.22 7.90 15.75
CA GLY A 521 4.72 7.66 17.10
C GLY A 521 5.82 7.35 18.13
N THR A 522 5.45 7.39 19.40
CA THR A 522 6.37 7.16 20.53
C THR A 522 7.05 5.79 20.48
N VAL A 523 6.36 4.75 20.02
CA VAL A 523 6.88 3.39 19.85
C VAL A 523 8.12 3.37 18.93
N LYS A 524 8.19 4.29 17.97
CA LYS A 524 9.31 4.44 17.03
C LYS A 524 10.30 5.54 17.45
N GLY A 525 10.20 6.00 18.71
CA GLY A 525 11.14 6.96 19.28
C GLY A 525 10.97 8.39 18.78
N ASN A 526 9.80 8.77 18.25
CA ASN A 526 9.54 10.12 17.71
C ASN A 526 10.55 10.54 16.62
N LYS A 527 10.94 9.59 15.77
CA LYS A 527 11.87 9.86 14.67
C LYS A 527 11.16 10.53 13.50
N ILE A 528 11.91 11.36 12.78
CA ILE A 528 11.50 11.91 11.49
C ILE A 528 11.45 10.77 10.48
N ALA A 529 10.32 10.67 9.78
CA ALA A 529 10.08 9.69 8.74
C ALA A 529 9.21 10.32 7.63
N PRO A 530 9.21 9.76 6.41
CA PRO A 530 8.19 10.05 5.43
C PRO A 530 6.82 9.75 6.01
N VAL A 531 5.92 10.71 5.90
CA VAL A 531 4.50 10.57 6.24
C VAL A 531 3.67 10.86 5.02
N ARG A 532 2.39 10.53 5.10
CA ARG A 532 1.46 10.77 4.02
C ARG A 532 0.07 11.05 4.56
N SER A 533 -0.76 11.63 3.69
CA SER A 533 -2.19 11.64 3.89
C SER A 533 -2.73 10.23 3.65
N SER A 534 -3.11 9.54 4.72
CA SER A 534 -3.73 8.22 4.65
C SER A 534 -5.24 8.38 4.43
N SER A 535 -5.62 8.55 3.16
CA SER A 535 -7.03 8.65 2.74
C SER A 535 -7.73 9.82 3.43
N ALA A 536 -7.32 11.06 3.15
CA ALA A 536 -8.16 12.21 3.51
C ALA A 536 -9.50 12.04 2.81
N LEU A 537 -10.49 11.52 3.55
CA LEU A 537 -11.76 11.12 2.99
C LEU A 537 -12.56 12.36 2.66
N VAL A 538 -13.24 12.32 1.53
CA VAL A 538 -14.23 13.32 1.15
C VAL A 538 -15.53 12.57 0.94
N LEU A 539 -16.62 13.06 1.53
CA LEU A 539 -17.81 12.25 1.73
C LEU A 539 -19.01 12.87 1.05
N SER A 540 -19.89 12.03 0.51
CA SER A 540 -21.19 12.48 0.00
C SER A 540 -22.25 11.47 0.37
N ASN A 541 -23.45 11.92 0.71
CA ASN A 541 -24.55 11.02 1.06
C ASN A 541 -25.83 11.42 0.38
N LYS A 542 -26.49 10.43 -0.22
CA LYS A 542 -27.78 10.54 -0.85
C LYS A 542 -28.78 9.60 -0.19
N ASN A 543 -29.89 10.15 0.30
CA ASN A 543 -30.94 9.38 0.96
C ASN A 543 -31.92 8.75 -0.05
N GLN A 544 -32.93 8.02 0.46
CA GLN A 544 -33.94 7.32 -0.37
C GLN A 544 -34.82 8.26 -1.19
N ASN A 545 -35.00 9.51 -0.73
CA ASN A 545 -35.73 10.56 -1.45
C ASN A 545 -34.88 11.22 -2.55
N ARG A 546 -33.65 10.73 -2.76
CA ARG A 546 -32.65 11.26 -3.70
C ARG A 546 -32.12 12.65 -3.32
N GLU A 547 -32.33 13.07 -2.08
CA GLU A 547 -31.76 14.30 -1.53
C GLU A 547 -30.28 14.06 -1.22
N LYS A 548 -29.43 15.04 -1.55
CA LYS A 548 -28.02 15.02 -1.16
C LYS A 548 -27.90 15.72 0.20
N LEU A 549 -27.67 14.95 1.25
CA LEU A 549 -27.56 15.45 2.62
C LEU A 549 -26.24 16.18 2.86
N TYR A 550 -25.17 15.71 2.22
CA TYR A 550 -23.88 16.39 2.17
C TYR A 550 -23.15 16.06 0.88
N ILE A 551 -22.38 17.02 0.37
CA ILE A 551 -21.61 16.92 -0.86
C ILE A 551 -20.16 17.28 -0.55
N GLN A 552 -19.26 16.38 -0.93
CA GLN A 552 -17.82 16.47 -0.77
C GLN A 552 -17.35 17.08 0.56
N GLN A 553 -17.86 16.54 1.68
CA GLN A 553 -17.49 17.01 3.02
C GLN A 553 -16.32 16.19 3.57
N PRO A 554 -15.23 16.82 4.04
CA PRO A 554 -14.20 16.12 4.79
C PRO A 554 -14.69 15.76 6.22
N PRO A 555 -14.28 14.61 6.79
CA PRO A 555 -14.46 14.36 8.22
C PRO A 555 -13.56 15.30 9.02
N ILE A 556 -14.06 15.80 10.14
CA ILE A 556 -13.27 16.52 11.14
C ILE A 556 -13.13 15.59 12.33
N SER A 557 -11.89 15.44 12.84
CA SER A 557 -11.64 14.63 14.03
C SER A 557 -12.41 15.19 15.23
N ALA A 558 -12.85 14.33 16.16
CA ALA A 558 -13.54 14.72 17.39
C ALA A 558 -12.84 15.85 18.20
N PRO A 559 -11.50 15.94 18.28
CA PRO A 559 -10.83 17.06 18.95
C PRO A 559 -10.79 18.37 18.11
N GLY A 560 -11.38 18.41 16.92
CA GLY A 560 -11.53 19.62 16.10
C GLY A 560 -10.31 19.99 15.25
N TYR A 561 -9.34 19.09 15.11
CA TYR A 561 -8.19 19.28 14.22
C TYR A 561 -8.46 18.62 12.87
N SER A 562 -8.44 19.41 11.79
CA SER A 562 -8.37 18.98 10.39
C SER A 562 -7.12 19.54 9.76
#